data_AF-A0A370TXN3-F1
#
_entry.id   AF-A0A370TXN3-F1
#
_cell.length_a   1.000
_cell.length_b   1.000
_cell.length_c   1.000
_cell.angle_alpha   90.00
_cell.angle_beta   90.00
_cell.angle_gamma   90.00
#
_symmetry.space_group_name_H-M   'P 1'
#
loop_
_entity.id
_entity.type
_entity.pdbx_description
1 polymer ?
#
loop_
_entity_poly.entity_id
_entity_poly.type
_entity_poly.pdbx_seq_one_letter_code
_entity_poly.pdbx_strand_id
1 'polypeptide(L)'
;MLPPIDSTILESNPKFAALHATLANTILNPNGSTRNHSGQKERAPSSEALKVSRIRAAKSHILLVALRNLPLSPSTSCSTTSTTKPSTKSQAKQPTRSLPPELVELILLLTSRLSSTPPPSQLKLLEATPQWYSLSTYLPEIGAHVSAHLQTQALSLARIVSPSTNPSFLHRNIPKLTPTITSLQHSISTKKEDLHKQHALLAARTTSLLQTYQIATALTIQLLETSKNGSLSLEKYYLTKMNSLALEMQKIELDAREKALKGEKMVYTPDVANALGRYMENLRDGRERLKDRKRGAERVLWGYGIGRRQEEGGREKERVMREIARVYGELLKEVEEAGRDVKRLKGGR
;
A
#
# COMPACT_ATOMS: atom_id res chain seq x y z
N MET A 1 -2.88 13.02 -25.78
CA MET A 1 -3.93 13.85 -26.41
C MET A 1 -3.26 15.02 -27.10
N LEU A 2 -3.66 15.35 -28.34
CA LEU A 2 -3.21 16.59 -28.97
C LEU A 2 -3.89 17.75 -28.22
N PRO A 3 -3.13 18.74 -27.71
CA PRO A 3 -3.71 19.90 -27.05
C PRO A 3 -4.60 20.68 -28.03
N PRO A 4 -5.69 21.31 -27.56
CA PRO A 4 -6.55 22.10 -28.43
C PRO A 4 -5.75 23.25 -29.06
N ILE A 5 -5.79 23.35 -30.38
CA ILE A 5 -5.09 24.37 -31.17
C ILE A 5 -6.06 25.51 -31.47
N ASP A 6 -5.58 26.74 -31.37
CA ASP A 6 -6.35 27.94 -31.60
C ASP A 6 -6.80 28.07 -33.07
N SER A 7 -8.05 28.46 -33.31
CA SER A 7 -8.67 28.46 -34.65
C SER A 7 -8.00 29.45 -35.60
N THR A 8 -7.44 30.53 -35.07
CA THR A 8 -6.66 31.56 -35.81
C THR A 8 -5.39 30.99 -36.45
N ILE A 9 -4.77 29.97 -35.84
CA ILE A 9 -3.55 29.31 -36.34
C ILE A 9 -3.90 28.30 -37.44
N LEU A 10 -5.08 27.68 -37.38
CA LEU A 10 -5.58 26.77 -38.42
C LEU A 10 -6.00 27.54 -39.68
N GLU A 11 -6.56 28.73 -39.53
CA GLU A 11 -6.96 29.60 -40.65
C GLU A 11 -5.76 30.25 -41.36
N SER A 12 -4.72 30.64 -40.62
CA SER A 12 -3.52 31.27 -41.18
C SER A 12 -2.61 30.28 -41.93
N ASN A 13 -2.71 28.98 -41.67
CA ASN A 13 -1.89 27.96 -42.32
C ASN A 13 -2.73 26.74 -42.78
N PRO A 14 -3.28 26.77 -44.00
CA PRO A 14 -4.20 25.72 -44.48
C PRO A 14 -3.50 24.35 -44.63
N LYS A 15 -2.19 24.32 -44.86
CA LYS A 15 -1.42 23.06 -44.93
C LYS A 15 -1.31 22.40 -43.55
N PHE A 16 -1.11 23.20 -42.50
CA PHE A 16 -1.10 22.72 -41.13
C PHE A 16 -2.48 22.25 -40.68
N ALA A 17 -3.55 22.96 -41.07
CA ALA A 17 -4.92 22.53 -40.79
C ALA A 17 -5.25 21.16 -41.41
N ALA A 18 -4.85 20.93 -42.67
CA ALA A 18 -5.01 19.63 -43.33
C ALA A 18 -4.22 18.50 -42.63
N LEU A 19 -3.00 18.78 -42.16
CA LEU A 19 -2.18 17.84 -41.41
C LEU A 19 -2.78 17.53 -40.02
N HIS A 20 -3.22 18.55 -39.30
CA HIS A 20 -3.88 18.38 -38.01
C HIS A 20 -5.18 17.56 -38.14
N ALA A 21 -6.00 17.86 -39.15
CA ALA A 21 -7.21 17.10 -39.45
C ALA A 21 -6.92 15.64 -39.81
N THR A 22 -5.87 15.38 -40.61
CA THR A 22 -5.46 14.01 -40.93
C THR A 22 -4.92 13.28 -39.69
N LEU A 23 -4.07 13.88 -38.87
CA LEU A 23 -3.58 13.25 -37.65
C LEU A 23 -4.71 12.96 -36.65
N ALA A 24 -5.62 13.92 -36.43
CA ALA A 24 -6.70 13.79 -35.47
C ALA A 24 -7.79 12.80 -35.91
N ASN A 25 -8.14 12.76 -37.21
CA ASN A 25 -9.27 11.96 -37.70
C ASN A 25 -8.86 10.59 -38.24
N THR A 26 -7.67 10.48 -38.84
CA THR A 26 -7.26 9.26 -39.55
C THR A 26 -6.20 8.44 -38.80
N ILE A 27 -5.23 9.09 -38.15
CA ILE A 27 -4.06 8.38 -37.61
C ILE A 27 -4.16 8.15 -36.10
N LEU A 28 -4.73 9.07 -35.33
CA LEU A 28 -4.75 9.01 -33.86
C LEU A 28 -6.15 8.80 -33.30
N ASN A 29 -6.22 8.10 -32.17
CA ASN A 29 -7.38 8.02 -31.31
C ASN A 29 -7.43 9.22 -30.36
N PRO A 30 -8.59 9.55 -29.77
CA PRO A 30 -8.72 10.69 -28.87
C PRO A 30 -7.74 10.65 -27.69
N ASN A 31 -7.37 9.45 -27.20
CA ASN A 31 -6.37 9.29 -26.15
C ASN A 31 -4.90 9.54 -26.61
N GLY A 32 -4.65 9.80 -27.89
CA GLY A 32 -3.32 10.03 -28.47
C GLY A 32 -2.60 8.77 -28.95
N SER A 33 -3.25 7.60 -28.92
CA SER A 33 -2.71 6.35 -29.47
C SER A 33 -2.93 6.25 -30.98
N THR A 34 -1.99 5.67 -31.73
CA THR A 34 -2.13 5.46 -33.18
C THR A 34 -3.16 4.37 -33.50
N ARG A 35 -4.06 4.61 -34.45
CA ARG A 35 -5.05 3.63 -34.95
C ARG A 35 -4.43 2.46 -35.71
N ASN A 36 -3.28 2.68 -36.35
CA ASN A 36 -2.58 1.69 -37.19
C ASN A 36 -1.31 1.16 -36.51
N HIS A 37 -1.38 0.78 -35.23
CA HIS A 37 -0.25 0.13 -34.58
C HIS A 37 -0.18 -1.33 -35.02
N SER A 38 0.96 -1.78 -35.57
CA SER A 38 1.12 -3.14 -36.14
C SER A 38 0.76 -4.27 -35.14
N GLY A 39 1.01 -4.08 -33.84
CA GLY A 39 0.64 -5.03 -32.79
C GLY A 39 -0.80 -4.92 -32.27
N GLN A 40 -1.63 -3.99 -32.77
CA GLN A 40 -3.00 -3.80 -32.28
C GLN A 40 -3.93 -4.94 -32.68
N LYS A 41 -3.71 -5.55 -33.84
CA LYS A 41 -4.47 -6.73 -34.31
C LYS A 41 -4.21 -7.95 -33.42
N GLU A 42 -3.00 -8.09 -32.90
CA GLU A 42 -2.64 -9.15 -31.95
C GLU A 42 -3.08 -8.83 -30.51
N ARG A 43 -3.07 -7.55 -30.10
CA ARG A 43 -3.53 -7.13 -28.76
C ARG A 43 -5.04 -7.06 -28.61
N ALA A 44 -5.80 -6.88 -29.70
CA ALA A 44 -7.26 -6.86 -29.67
C ALA A 44 -7.86 -8.13 -29.02
N PRO A 45 -7.55 -9.36 -29.49
CA PRO A 45 -8.06 -10.58 -28.86
C PRO A 45 -7.55 -10.75 -27.43
N SER A 46 -6.31 -10.36 -27.11
CA SER A 46 -5.80 -10.38 -25.72
C SER A 46 -6.55 -9.41 -24.81
N SER A 47 -6.94 -8.23 -25.33
CA SER A 47 -7.70 -7.24 -24.58
C SER A 47 -9.15 -7.69 -24.35
N GLU A 48 -9.75 -8.37 -25.32
CA GLU A 48 -11.07 -8.98 -25.18
C GLU A 48 -11.03 -10.15 -24.20
N ALA A 49 -10.02 -11.03 -24.30
CA ALA A 49 -9.79 -12.09 -23.34
C ALA A 49 -9.59 -11.55 -21.91
N LEU A 50 -8.86 -10.44 -21.75
CA LEU A 50 -8.70 -9.74 -20.47
C LEU A 50 -10.00 -9.15 -19.95
N LYS A 51 -10.84 -8.58 -20.82
CA LYS A 51 -12.16 -8.08 -20.42
C LYS A 51 -13.06 -9.23 -19.96
N VAL A 52 -13.10 -10.33 -20.71
CA VAL A 52 -13.87 -11.52 -20.35
C VAL A 52 -13.37 -12.13 -19.04
N SER A 53 -12.06 -12.23 -18.84
CA SER A 53 -11.48 -12.75 -17.59
C SER A 53 -11.76 -11.83 -16.40
N ARG A 54 -11.70 -10.50 -16.57
CA ARG A 54 -12.09 -9.53 -15.54
C ARG A 54 -13.57 -9.62 -15.19
N ILE A 55 -14.45 -9.76 -16.19
CA ILE A 55 -15.89 -9.94 -15.97
C ILE A 55 -16.15 -11.27 -15.23
N ARG A 56 -15.47 -12.35 -15.63
CA ARG A 56 -15.57 -13.65 -14.95
C ARG A 56 -15.09 -13.57 -13.50
N ALA A 57 -13.95 -12.91 -13.26
CA ALA A 57 -13.38 -12.71 -11.92
C ALA A 57 -14.30 -11.84 -11.03
N ALA A 58 -14.88 -10.78 -11.58
CA ALA A 58 -15.85 -9.95 -10.89
C ALA A 58 -17.12 -10.75 -10.55
N LYS A 59 -17.65 -11.54 -11.48
CA LYS A 59 -18.80 -12.43 -11.23
C LYS A 59 -18.49 -13.46 -10.14
N SER A 60 -17.33 -14.13 -10.20
CA SER A 60 -16.94 -15.07 -9.15
C SER A 60 -16.75 -14.39 -7.81
N HIS A 61 -16.19 -13.18 -7.78
CA HIS A 61 -16.02 -12.42 -6.56
C HIS A 61 -17.38 -12.03 -5.95
N ILE A 62 -18.32 -11.55 -6.76
CA ILE A 62 -19.69 -11.24 -6.32
C ILE A 62 -20.37 -12.50 -5.78
N LEU A 63 -20.27 -13.64 -6.49
CA LEU A 63 -20.83 -14.90 -6.03
C LEU A 63 -20.19 -15.39 -4.73
N LEU A 64 -18.86 -15.28 -4.58
CA LEU A 64 -18.16 -15.63 -3.35
C LEU A 64 -18.58 -14.74 -2.18
N VAL A 65 -18.71 -13.42 -2.41
CA VAL A 65 -19.19 -12.48 -1.40
C VAL A 65 -20.64 -12.77 -1.04
N ALA A 66 -21.51 -13.07 -2.02
CA ALA A 66 -22.90 -13.43 -1.80
C ALA A 66 -23.03 -14.75 -1.01
N LEU A 67 -22.28 -15.78 -1.39
CA LEU A 67 -22.25 -17.08 -0.69
C LEU A 67 -21.69 -16.96 0.73
N ARG A 68 -20.65 -16.13 0.94
CA ARG A 68 -20.09 -15.86 2.26
C ARG A 68 -21.07 -15.13 3.17
N ASN A 69 -21.95 -14.32 2.58
CA ASN A 69 -22.97 -13.56 3.30
C ASN A 69 -24.31 -14.30 3.40
N LEU A 70 -24.46 -15.47 2.77
CA LEU A 70 -25.63 -16.32 2.96
C LEU A 70 -25.58 -16.93 4.37
N PRO A 71 -26.64 -16.80 5.19
CA PRO A 71 -26.71 -17.52 6.45
C PRO A 71 -26.85 -19.02 6.15
N LEU A 72 -25.78 -19.79 6.36
CA LEU A 72 -25.88 -21.25 6.42
C LEU A 72 -26.64 -21.64 7.70
N SER A 73 -27.97 -21.68 7.60
CA SER A 73 -28.78 -22.52 8.47
C SER A 73 -29.72 -23.31 7.56
N PRO A 74 -29.60 -24.65 7.49
CA PRO A 74 -30.70 -25.43 6.96
C PRO A 74 -31.89 -25.25 7.91
N SER A 75 -33.00 -24.73 7.38
CA SER A 75 -34.31 -25.03 7.94
C SER A 75 -34.53 -26.52 7.71
N THR A 76 -33.99 -27.36 8.59
CA THR A 76 -34.43 -28.75 8.68
C THR A 76 -35.81 -28.71 9.31
N SER A 77 -36.83 -28.74 8.46
CA SER A 77 -38.16 -29.18 8.82
C SER A 77 -38.05 -30.53 9.51
N CYS A 78 -38.13 -30.54 10.83
CA CYS A 78 -38.22 -31.77 11.61
C CYS A 78 -39.62 -32.34 11.38
N SER A 79 -39.72 -33.34 10.51
CA SER A 79 -40.89 -34.20 10.38
C SER A 79 -40.94 -35.15 11.57
N THR A 80 -41.69 -34.78 12.61
CA THR A 80 -42.12 -35.73 13.64
C THR A 80 -43.62 -35.93 13.52
N THR A 81 -43.99 -37.13 13.08
CA THR A 81 -45.32 -37.71 13.11
C THR A 81 -45.89 -37.73 14.52
N SER A 82 -46.99 -37.01 14.75
CA SER A 82 -48.01 -37.39 15.75
C SER A 82 -49.37 -36.75 15.43
N THR A 83 -50.26 -37.66 15.05
CA THR A 83 -51.73 -37.70 15.20
C THR A 83 -52.47 -36.59 15.98
N THR A 84 -53.51 -36.08 15.31
CA THR A 84 -54.89 -35.77 15.77
C THR A 84 -55.18 -34.59 16.73
N LYS A 85 -55.63 -33.45 16.16
CA LYS A 85 -57.03 -32.91 16.20
C LYS A 85 -57.05 -31.42 15.77
N PRO A 86 -58.11 -30.95 15.08
CA PRO A 86 -58.15 -29.62 14.49
C PRO A 86 -58.78 -28.60 15.47
N SER A 87 -58.11 -27.48 15.71
CA SER A 87 -58.76 -26.28 16.22
C SER A 87 -58.33 -25.07 15.40
N THR A 88 -59.31 -24.53 14.71
CA THR A 88 -59.35 -23.28 13.97
C THR A 88 -58.86 -22.11 14.83
N LYS A 89 -57.78 -21.46 14.38
CA LYS A 89 -57.51 -20.02 14.52
C LYS A 89 -56.35 -19.61 13.61
N SER A 90 -56.72 -19.06 12.45
CA SER A 90 -55.99 -18.05 11.66
C SER A 90 -54.46 -18.06 11.75
N GLN A 91 -53.81 -19.01 11.08
CA GLN A 91 -52.46 -18.77 10.58
C GLN A 91 -52.59 -17.93 9.31
N ALA A 92 -52.31 -16.63 9.45
CA ALA A 92 -52.00 -15.78 8.32
C ALA A 92 -50.78 -16.38 7.62
N LYS A 93 -51.06 -17.08 6.53
CA LYS A 93 -50.12 -17.43 5.46
C LYS A 93 -49.37 -16.14 5.14
N GLN A 94 -48.14 -15.96 5.62
CA GLN A 94 -47.28 -14.90 5.09
C GLN A 94 -47.12 -15.24 3.61
N PRO A 95 -47.63 -14.41 2.68
CA PRO A 95 -47.32 -14.64 1.28
C PRO A 95 -45.80 -14.52 1.18
N THR A 96 -45.18 -15.47 0.49
CA THR A 96 -43.87 -15.27 -0.12
C THR A 96 -44.05 -14.14 -1.13
N ARG A 97 -44.10 -12.90 -0.65
CA ARG A 97 -44.15 -11.69 -1.44
C ARG A 97 -42.75 -11.60 -2.04
N SER A 98 -42.55 -12.24 -3.19
CA SER A 98 -41.38 -12.00 -4.03
C SER A 98 -41.28 -10.48 -4.16
N LEU A 99 -40.20 -9.90 -3.65
CA LEU A 99 -40.01 -8.46 -3.72
C LEU A 99 -40.16 -8.03 -5.19
N PRO A 100 -40.94 -6.98 -5.48
CA PRO A 100 -40.98 -6.36 -6.80
C PRO A 100 -39.56 -6.25 -7.38
N PRO A 101 -39.35 -6.65 -8.65
CA PRO A 101 -38.00 -6.67 -9.24
C PRO A 101 -37.31 -5.30 -9.17
N GLU A 102 -38.10 -4.22 -9.22
CA GLU A 102 -37.66 -2.83 -9.08
C GLU A 102 -37.05 -2.53 -7.70
N LEU A 103 -37.57 -3.13 -6.63
CA LEU A 103 -37.00 -3.00 -5.28
C LEU A 103 -35.68 -3.75 -5.13
N VAL A 104 -35.56 -4.91 -5.78
CA VAL A 104 -34.33 -5.71 -5.74
C VAL A 104 -33.19 -4.97 -6.45
N GLU A 105 -33.47 -4.36 -7.60
CA GLU A 105 -32.50 -3.55 -8.34
C GLU A 105 -32.08 -2.31 -7.53
N LEU A 106 -33.02 -1.64 -6.87
CA LEU A 106 -32.75 -0.50 -6.01
C LEU A 106 -31.90 -0.87 -4.77
N ILE A 107 -32.21 -1.99 -4.11
CA ILE A 107 -31.41 -2.52 -2.98
C ILE A 107 -29.99 -2.88 -3.46
N LEU A 108 -29.84 -3.43 -4.67
CA LEU A 108 -28.55 -3.78 -5.24
C LEU A 108 -27.71 -2.54 -5.61
N LEU A 109 -28.36 -1.49 -6.13
CA LEU A 109 -27.74 -0.19 -6.37
C LEU A 109 -27.31 0.49 -5.06
N LEU A 110 -28.17 0.52 -4.05
CA LEU A 110 -27.88 1.08 -2.71
C LEU A 110 -26.74 0.32 -2.02
N THR A 111 -26.77 -1.01 -2.03
CA THR A 111 -25.71 -1.83 -1.44
C THR A 111 -24.38 -1.65 -2.18
N SER A 112 -24.39 -1.49 -3.50
CA SER A 112 -23.18 -1.18 -4.27
C SER A 112 -22.57 0.18 -3.89
N ARG A 113 -23.40 1.20 -3.62
CA ARG A 113 -22.99 2.53 -3.16
C ARG A 113 -22.48 2.54 -1.72
N LEU A 114 -23.03 1.70 -0.85
CA LEU A 114 -22.64 1.62 0.56
C LEU A 114 -21.40 0.72 0.77
N SER A 115 -21.19 -0.28 -0.08
CA SER A 115 -20.08 -1.24 0.02
C SER A 115 -18.82 -0.76 -0.71
N SER A 116 -18.96 0.05 -1.75
CA SER A 116 -17.85 0.64 -2.51
C SER A 116 -18.14 2.11 -2.77
N THR A 117 -17.15 2.98 -2.57
CA THR A 117 -17.26 4.41 -2.91
C THR A 117 -16.76 4.60 -4.36
N PRO A 118 -17.62 4.62 -5.39
CA PRO A 118 -17.15 4.77 -6.76
C PRO A 118 -16.73 6.22 -7.06
N PRO A 119 -15.89 6.43 -8.08
CA PRO A 119 -15.44 7.76 -8.50
C PRO A 119 -16.60 8.71 -8.87
N PRO A 120 -16.41 10.03 -8.72
CA PRO A 120 -17.49 11.03 -8.77
C PRO A 120 -18.22 11.12 -10.12
N SER A 121 -17.58 10.73 -11.22
CA SER A 121 -18.20 10.67 -12.55
C SER A 121 -19.21 9.53 -12.68
N GLN A 122 -18.98 8.40 -12.00
CA GLN A 122 -19.90 7.26 -11.97
C GLN A 122 -21.06 7.48 -11.01
N LEU A 123 -20.85 8.28 -9.95
CA LEU A 123 -21.92 8.66 -9.02
C LEU A 123 -23.04 9.44 -9.73
N LYS A 124 -22.67 10.39 -10.59
CA LYS A 124 -23.60 11.21 -11.39
C LYS A 124 -24.41 10.38 -12.38
N LEU A 125 -23.80 9.34 -12.96
CA LEU A 125 -24.48 8.43 -13.89
C LEU A 125 -25.48 7.52 -13.14
N LEU A 126 -25.11 7.02 -11.96
CA LEU A 126 -26.03 6.25 -11.11
C LEU A 126 -27.21 7.10 -10.63
N GLU A 127 -26.96 8.34 -10.22
CA GLU A 127 -27.99 9.28 -9.73
C GLU A 127 -28.95 9.75 -10.83
N ALA A 128 -28.52 9.71 -12.10
CA ALA A 128 -29.36 10.01 -13.26
C ALA A 128 -30.30 8.84 -13.66
N THR A 129 -30.22 7.70 -12.99
CA THR A 129 -31.05 6.52 -13.30
C THR A 129 -32.48 6.73 -12.80
N PRO A 130 -33.53 6.41 -13.58
CA PRO A 130 -34.94 6.62 -13.20
C PRO A 130 -35.32 5.92 -11.88
N GLN A 131 -34.68 4.80 -11.57
CA GLN A 131 -34.86 4.02 -10.34
C GLN A 131 -34.33 4.73 -9.08
N TRP A 132 -33.40 5.68 -9.23
CA TRP A 132 -32.88 6.47 -8.11
C TRP A 132 -33.87 7.56 -7.68
N TYR A 133 -34.66 8.09 -8.61
CA TYR A 133 -35.69 9.09 -8.30
C TYR A 133 -36.88 8.49 -7.55
N SER A 134 -37.20 7.21 -7.77
CA SER A 134 -38.23 6.49 -7.02
C SER A 134 -37.77 6.02 -5.63
N LEU A 135 -36.49 6.22 -5.28
CA LEU A 135 -35.92 5.86 -3.98
C LEU A 135 -36.72 6.44 -2.81
N SER A 136 -37.11 7.72 -2.88
CA SER A 136 -37.84 8.37 -1.79
C SER A 136 -39.21 7.72 -1.51
N THR A 137 -39.82 7.14 -2.54
CA THR A 137 -41.14 6.49 -2.44
C THR A 137 -41.01 5.08 -1.85
N TYR A 138 -39.94 4.37 -2.20
CA TYR A 138 -39.69 2.99 -1.74
C TYR A 138 -38.86 2.89 -0.44
N LEU A 139 -38.23 3.98 0.00
CA LEU A 139 -37.47 4.07 1.25
C LEU A 139 -38.22 3.57 2.50
N PRO A 140 -39.49 3.93 2.76
CA PRO A 140 -40.21 3.44 3.95
C PRO A 140 -40.45 1.92 3.90
N GLU A 141 -40.68 1.35 2.72
CA GLU A 141 -40.85 -0.10 2.53
C GLU A 141 -39.53 -0.84 2.73
N ILE A 142 -38.43 -0.32 2.18
CA ILE A 142 -37.08 -0.84 2.41
C ILE A 142 -36.72 -0.75 3.90
N GLY A 143 -37.03 0.37 4.56
CA GLY A 143 -36.81 0.55 6.00
C GLY A 143 -37.58 -0.46 6.85
N ALA A 144 -38.84 -0.75 6.49
CA ALA A 144 -39.65 -1.77 7.15
C ALA A 144 -39.05 -3.18 6.95
N HIS A 145 -38.57 -3.51 5.74
CA HIS A 145 -37.92 -4.79 5.47
C HIS A 145 -36.57 -4.94 6.19
N VAL A 146 -35.74 -3.91 6.18
CA VAL A 146 -34.44 -3.91 6.86
C VAL A 146 -34.63 -3.99 8.37
N SER A 147 -35.54 -3.23 8.96
CA SER A 147 -35.83 -3.31 10.40
C SER A 147 -36.37 -4.67 10.81
N ALA A 148 -37.30 -5.26 10.04
CA ALA A 148 -37.80 -6.60 10.29
C ALA A 148 -36.67 -7.65 10.20
N HIS A 149 -35.81 -7.54 9.18
CA HIS A 149 -34.67 -8.44 9.02
C HIS A 149 -33.63 -8.29 10.15
N LEU A 150 -33.31 -7.06 10.55
CA LEU A 150 -32.40 -6.81 11.68
C LEU A 150 -33.00 -7.31 13.00
N GLN A 151 -34.31 -7.17 13.19
CA GLN A 151 -34.99 -7.68 14.38
C GLN A 151 -35.03 -9.21 14.42
N THR A 152 -35.27 -9.89 13.30
CA THR A 152 -35.21 -11.36 13.24
C THR A 152 -33.79 -11.87 13.47
N GLN A 153 -32.78 -11.21 12.91
CA GLN A 153 -31.39 -11.52 13.17
C GLN A 153 -31.02 -11.29 14.64
N ALA A 154 -31.40 -10.15 15.23
CA ALA A 154 -31.14 -9.86 16.64
C ALA A 154 -31.80 -10.89 17.57
N LEU A 155 -33.02 -11.33 17.26
CA LEU A 155 -33.70 -12.41 17.99
C LEU A 155 -32.99 -13.76 17.86
N SER A 156 -32.47 -14.08 16.67
CA SER A 156 -31.71 -15.31 16.46
C SER A 156 -30.41 -15.30 17.28
N LEU A 157 -29.72 -14.17 17.32
CA LEU A 157 -28.51 -13.99 18.13
C LEU A 157 -28.82 -14.03 19.63
N ALA A 158 -29.91 -13.37 20.07
CA ALA A 158 -30.35 -13.43 21.45
C ALA A 158 -30.69 -14.86 21.89
N ARG A 159 -31.26 -15.69 20.99
CA ARG A 159 -31.52 -17.11 21.25
C ARG A 159 -30.23 -17.93 21.38
N ILE A 160 -29.22 -17.64 20.57
CA ILE A 160 -27.90 -18.30 20.66
C ILE A 160 -27.21 -17.95 21.98
N VAL A 161 -27.27 -16.69 22.40
CA VAL A 161 -26.65 -16.22 23.65
C VAL A 161 -27.41 -16.71 24.88
N SER A 162 -28.72 -16.92 24.78
CA SER A 162 -29.57 -17.35 25.90
C SER A 162 -30.51 -18.48 25.49
N PRO A 163 -29.99 -19.70 25.28
CA PRO A 163 -30.77 -20.82 24.74
C PRO A 163 -31.86 -21.31 25.69
N SER A 164 -31.72 -21.07 27.00
CA SER A 164 -32.69 -21.47 28.02
C SER A 164 -33.81 -20.45 28.25
N THR A 165 -33.77 -19.28 27.61
CA THR A 165 -34.77 -18.24 27.83
C THR A 165 -36.00 -18.45 26.96
N ASN A 166 -37.18 -18.25 27.55
CA ASN A 166 -38.45 -18.36 26.82
C ASN A 166 -38.49 -17.35 25.66
N PRO A 167 -38.95 -17.76 24.45
CA PRO A 167 -38.97 -16.91 23.26
C PRO A 167 -39.70 -15.57 23.46
N SER A 168 -40.69 -15.48 24.35
CA SER A 168 -41.41 -14.24 24.64
C SER A 168 -40.55 -13.15 25.28
N PHE A 169 -39.48 -13.52 26.00
CA PHE A 169 -38.61 -12.58 26.70
C PHE A 169 -37.29 -12.26 25.95
N LEU A 170 -37.06 -12.87 24.78
CA LEU A 170 -35.83 -12.66 23.99
C LEU A 170 -35.62 -11.19 23.60
N HIS A 171 -36.69 -10.44 23.37
CA HIS A 171 -36.62 -9.01 23.04
C HIS A 171 -35.95 -8.16 24.12
N ARG A 172 -36.06 -8.55 25.40
CA ARG A 172 -35.43 -7.84 26.53
C ARG A 172 -33.92 -8.00 26.54
N ASN A 173 -33.39 -9.01 25.86
CA ASN A 173 -31.96 -9.30 25.78
C ASN A 173 -31.27 -8.60 24.60
N ILE A 174 -32.02 -8.06 23.63
CA ILE A 174 -31.46 -7.37 22.46
C ILE A 174 -30.52 -6.20 22.86
N PRO A 175 -30.89 -5.30 23.80
CA PRO A 175 -29.99 -4.22 24.22
C PRO A 175 -28.74 -4.72 24.95
N LYS A 176 -28.80 -5.91 25.57
CA LYS A 176 -27.69 -6.53 26.29
C LYS A 176 -26.76 -7.35 25.39
N LEU A 177 -27.11 -7.52 24.12
CA LEU A 177 -26.38 -8.36 23.18
C LEU A 177 -24.97 -7.82 22.90
N THR A 178 -24.83 -6.53 22.63
CA THR A 178 -23.52 -5.91 22.37
C THR A 178 -22.54 -6.03 23.55
N PRO A 179 -22.89 -5.60 24.78
CA PRO A 179 -21.94 -5.69 25.91
C PRO A 179 -21.59 -7.15 26.27
N THR A 180 -22.52 -8.09 26.09
CA THR A 180 -22.25 -9.52 26.34
C THR A 180 -21.35 -10.13 25.26
N ILE A 181 -21.53 -9.79 23.99
CA ILE A 181 -20.65 -10.25 22.92
C ILE A 181 -19.23 -9.69 23.12
N THR A 182 -19.08 -8.41 23.46
CA THR A 182 -17.75 -7.82 23.67
C THR A 182 -17.05 -8.44 24.87
N SER A 183 -17.77 -8.73 25.96
CA SER A 183 -17.15 -9.40 27.13
C SER A 183 -16.79 -10.84 26.84
N LEU A 184 -17.60 -11.57 26.06
CA LEU A 184 -17.27 -12.93 25.60
C LEU A 184 -16.06 -12.93 24.67
N GLN A 185 -15.98 -11.99 23.72
CA GLN A 185 -14.81 -11.84 22.84
C GLN A 185 -13.54 -11.59 23.65
N HIS A 186 -13.61 -10.68 24.62
CA HIS A 186 -12.48 -10.42 25.53
C HIS A 186 -12.12 -11.65 26.38
N SER A 187 -13.11 -12.36 26.92
CA SER A 187 -12.89 -13.60 27.69
C SER A 187 -12.26 -14.70 26.84
N ILE A 188 -12.63 -14.81 25.57
CA ILE A 188 -12.06 -15.78 24.64
C ILE A 188 -10.61 -15.40 24.30
N SER A 189 -10.32 -14.12 24.04
CA SER A 189 -8.95 -13.68 23.77
C SER A 189 -8.03 -13.90 24.96
N THR A 190 -8.47 -13.55 26.18
CA THR A 190 -7.66 -13.75 27.39
C THR A 190 -7.41 -15.24 27.65
N LYS A 191 -8.44 -16.10 27.55
CA LYS A 191 -8.27 -17.55 27.71
C LYS A 191 -7.36 -18.16 26.65
N LYS A 192 -7.38 -17.66 25.41
CA LYS A 192 -6.44 -18.09 24.36
C LYS A 192 -5.02 -17.72 24.71
N GLU A 193 -4.78 -16.47 25.12
CA GLU A 193 -3.45 -16.02 25.55
C GLU A 193 -2.93 -16.85 26.73
N ASP A 194 -3.78 -17.13 27.71
CA ASP A 194 -3.40 -17.93 28.87
C ASP A 194 -3.10 -19.38 28.48
N LEU A 195 -3.89 -19.99 27.60
CA LEU A 195 -3.59 -21.31 27.04
C LEU A 195 -2.24 -21.32 26.33
N HIS A 196 -1.97 -20.32 25.48
CA HIS A 196 -0.67 -20.21 24.79
C HIS A 196 0.50 -20.08 25.77
N LYS A 197 0.35 -19.28 26.85
CA LYS A 197 1.35 -19.18 27.91
C LYS A 197 1.56 -20.52 28.61
N GLN A 198 0.49 -21.24 28.96
CA GLN A 198 0.61 -22.55 29.61
C GLN A 198 1.27 -23.58 28.69
N HIS A 199 0.95 -23.58 27.40
CA HIS A 199 1.61 -24.46 26.42
C HIS A 199 3.11 -24.16 26.31
N ALA A 200 3.49 -22.88 26.27
CA ALA A 200 4.89 -22.48 26.25
C ALA A 200 5.63 -22.89 27.54
N LEU A 201 5.00 -22.70 28.71
CA LEU A 201 5.55 -23.14 30.00
C LEU A 201 5.68 -24.66 30.09
N LEU A 202 4.70 -25.41 29.61
CA LEU A 202 4.76 -26.86 29.57
C LEU A 202 5.90 -27.32 28.67
N ALA A 203 6.02 -26.78 27.46
CA ALA A 203 7.13 -27.10 26.55
C ALA A 203 8.49 -26.78 27.18
N ALA A 204 8.62 -25.62 27.83
CA ALA A 204 9.85 -25.27 28.55
C ALA A 204 10.16 -26.28 29.67
N ARG A 205 9.17 -26.65 30.49
CA ARG A 205 9.34 -27.63 31.57
C ARG A 205 9.68 -29.03 31.06
N THR A 206 9.03 -29.50 30.00
CA THR A 206 9.32 -30.82 29.42
C THR A 206 10.70 -30.84 28.78
N THR A 207 11.13 -29.77 28.11
CA THR A 207 12.51 -29.66 27.60
C THR A 207 13.53 -29.64 28.73
N SER A 208 13.30 -28.91 29.83
CA SER A 208 14.20 -28.92 30.99
C SER A 208 14.27 -30.29 31.65
N LEU A 209 13.13 -31.00 31.76
CA LEU A 209 13.09 -32.36 32.29
C LEU A 209 13.85 -33.31 31.36
N LEU A 210 13.66 -33.23 30.05
CA LEU A 210 14.42 -34.04 29.09
C LEU A 210 15.92 -33.78 29.16
N GLN A 211 16.33 -32.51 29.34
CA GLN A 211 17.73 -32.15 29.56
C GLN A 211 18.29 -32.74 30.85
N THR A 212 17.55 -32.70 31.97
CA THR A 212 18.01 -33.32 33.22
C THR A 212 18.10 -34.83 33.12
N TYR A 213 17.15 -35.50 32.45
CA TYR A 213 17.25 -36.94 32.16
C TYR A 213 18.43 -37.26 31.23
N GLN A 214 18.69 -36.43 30.21
CA GLN A 214 19.85 -36.60 29.34
C GLN A 214 21.17 -36.48 30.11
N ILE A 215 21.27 -35.50 31.02
CA ILE A 215 22.46 -35.34 31.86
C ILE A 215 22.60 -36.52 32.82
N ALA A 216 21.52 -36.93 33.48
CA ALA A 216 21.55 -38.07 34.42
C ALA A 216 21.98 -39.37 33.71
N THR A 217 21.40 -39.67 32.55
CA THR A 217 21.76 -40.85 31.74
C THR A 217 23.20 -40.77 31.23
N ALA A 218 23.67 -39.61 30.78
CA ALA A 218 25.06 -39.43 30.37
C ALA A 218 26.04 -39.66 31.54
N LEU A 219 25.73 -39.14 32.74
CA LEU A 219 26.54 -39.35 33.94
C LEU A 219 26.55 -40.82 34.37
N THR A 220 25.41 -41.52 34.31
CA THR A 220 25.38 -42.96 34.62
C THR A 220 26.19 -43.76 33.63
N ILE A 221 26.14 -43.43 32.33
CA ILE A 221 26.97 -44.08 31.31
C ILE A 221 28.45 -43.83 31.60
N GLN A 222 28.83 -42.59 31.93
CA GLN A 222 30.20 -42.25 32.28
C GLN A 222 30.70 -43.00 33.53
N LEU A 223 29.88 -43.15 34.56
CA LEU A 223 30.24 -43.92 35.75
C LEU A 223 30.44 -45.41 35.42
N LEU A 224 29.63 -45.96 34.51
CA LEU A 224 29.79 -47.34 34.02
C LEU A 224 31.05 -47.49 33.16
N GLU A 225 31.32 -46.56 32.25
CA GLU A 225 32.51 -46.57 31.40
C GLU A 225 33.80 -46.42 32.22
N THR A 226 33.83 -45.51 33.19
CA THR A 226 35.00 -45.31 34.06
C THR A 226 35.27 -46.53 34.95
N SER A 227 34.21 -47.15 35.50
CA SER A 227 34.36 -48.33 36.36
C SER A 227 34.69 -49.62 35.59
N LYS A 228 34.28 -49.74 34.31
CA LYS A 228 34.51 -50.96 33.50
C LYS A 228 35.69 -50.86 32.52
N ASN A 229 35.84 -49.71 31.85
CA ASN A 229 36.72 -49.54 30.68
C ASN A 229 37.93 -48.62 30.95
N GLY A 230 37.99 -47.96 32.12
CA GLY A 230 39.10 -47.08 32.53
C GLY A 230 39.09 -45.68 31.90
N SER A 231 39.87 -44.75 32.46
CA SER A 231 39.83 -43.29 32.15
C SER A 231 40.20 -42.91 30.72
N LEU A 232 41.02 -43.71 30.03
CA LEU A 232 41.50 -43.43 28.67
C LEU A 232 40.40 -43.51 27.60
N SER A 233 39.38 -44.35 27.82
CA SER A 233 38.23 -44.46 26.91
C SER A 233 37.37 -43.18 26.94
N LEU A 234 37.23 -42.60 28.12
CA LEU A 234 36.49 -41.39 28.38
C LEU A 234 37.16 -40.15 27.76
N GLU A 235 38.49 -40.02 27.85
CA GLU A 235 39.22 -38.91 27.19
C GLU A 235 39.01 -38.92 25.67
N LYS A 236 39.10 -40.09 25.03
CA LYS A 236 38.85 -40.24 23.60
C LYS A 236 37.41 -39.91 23.21
N TYR A 237 36.43 -40.30 24.03
CA TYR A 237 35.03 -39.93 23.82
C TYR A 237 34.83 -38.40 23.88
N TYR A 238 35.37 -37.74 24.90
CA TYR A 238 35.27 -36.28 25.01
C TYR A 238 35.97 -35.56 23.86
N LEU A 239 37.16 -36.01 23.46
CA LEU A 239 37.88 -35.42 22.33
C LEU A 239 37.07 -35.52 21.03
N THR A 240 36.49 -36.69 20.74
CA THR A 240 35.65 -36.87 19.54
C THR A 240 34.38 -36.03 19.60
N LYS A 241 33.73 -35.93 20.76
CA LYS A 241 32.54 -35.08 20.97
C LYS A 241 32.86 -33.59 20.85
N MET A 242 33.98 -33.13 21.40
CA MET A 242 34.43 -31.74 21.25
C MET A 242 34.72 -31.43 19.78
N ASN A 243 35.39 -32.34 19.06
CA ASN A 243 35.64 -32.17 17.64
C ASN A 243 34.34 -32.15 16.83
N SER A 244 33.35 -33.00 17.16
CA SER A 244 32.06 -32.98 16.45
C SER A 244 31.28 -31.70 16.69
N LEU A 245 31.26 -31.19 17.93
CA LEU A 245 30.63 -29.91 18.26
C LEU A 245 31.36 -28.74 17.61
N ALA A 246 32.70 -28.75 17.57
CA ALA A 246 33.48 -27.73 16.89
C ALA A 246 33.17 -27.68 15.39
N LEU A 247 33.07 -28.85 14.73
CA LEU A 247 32.66 -28.95 13.32
C LEU A 247 31.22 -28.47 13.11
N GLU A 248 30.31 -28.78 14.03
CA GLU A 248 28.93 -28.29 13.98
C GLU A 248 28.85 -26.77 14.12
N MET A 249 29.60 -26.18 15.04
CA MET A 249 29.67 -24.72 15.20
C MET A 249 30.28 -24.04 13.97
N GLN A 250 31.34 -24.62 13.39
CA GLN A 250 31.92 -24.13 12.14
C GLN A 250 30.89 -24.19 10.99
N LYS A 251 30.09 -25.27 10.93
CA LYS A 251 29.01 -25.39 9.95
C LYS A 251 27.95 -24.29 10.15
N ILE A 252 27.49 -24.06 11.38
CA ILE A 252 26.50 -23.01 11.68
C ILE A 252 27.05 -21.62 11.32
N GLU A 253 28.33 -21.37 11.58
CA GLU A 253 29.00 -20.11 11.22
C GLU A 253 29.03 -19.91 9.70
N LEU A 254 29.34 -20.95 8.93
CA LEU A 254 29.30 -20.92 7.47
C LEU A 254 27.89 -20.72 6.94
N ASP A 255 26.89 -21.42 7.50
CA ASP A 255 25.48 -21.27 7.14
C ASP A 255 24.97 -19.84 7.43
N ALA A 256 25.42 -19.23 8.53
CA ALA A 256 25.10 -17.85 8.88
C ALA A 256 25.74 -16.86 7.90
N ARG A 257 27.02 -17.06 7.53
CA ARG A 257 27.71 -16.26 6.51
C ARG A 257 27.04 -16.38 5.15
N GLU A 258 26.63 -17.58 4.76
CA GLU A 258 25.92 -17.79 3.49
C GLU A 258 24.59 -17.04 3.46
N LYS A 259 23.81 -17.11 4.55
CA LYS A 259 22.55 -16.35 4.70
C LYS A 259 22.80 -14.85 4.68
N ALA A 260 23.88 -14.36 5.29
CA ALA A 260 24.26 -12.95 5.24
C ALA A 260 24.60 -12.50 3.81
N LEU A 261 25.42 -13.25 3.08
CA LEU A 261 25.75 -12.97 1.68
C LEU A 261 24.53 -13.04 0.76
N LYS A 262 23.61 -13.98 1.02
CA LYS A 262 22.31 -14.04 0.31
C LYS A 262 21.48 -12.78 0.59
N GLY A 263 21.41 -12.35 1.84
CA GLY A 263 20.74 -11.10 2.23
C GLY A 263 21.37 -9.87 1.58
N GLU A 264 22.70 -9.79 1.54
CA GLU A 264 23.44 -8.70 0.89
C GLU A 264 23.14 -8.64 -0.61
N LYS A 265 23.16 -9.78 -1.31
CA LYS A 265 22.81 -9.85 -2.75
C LYS A 265 21.35 -9.44 -3.04
N MET A 266 20.44 -9.63 -2.09
CA MET A 266 19.05 -9.17 -2.24
C MET A 266 18.93 -7.65 -2.12
N VAL A 267 19.74 -7.02 -1.26
CA VAL A 267 19.72 -5.56 -1.05
C VAL A 267 20.53 -4.85 -2.13
N TYR A 268 21.76 -5.31 -2.36
CA TYR A 268 22.66 -4.81 -3.39
C TYR A 268 22.56 -5.71 -4.62
N THR A 269 21.48 -5.52 -5.36
CA THR A 269 21.36 -6.10 -6.70
C THR A 269 22.48 -5.55 -7.59
N PRO A 270 22.93 -6.31 -8.61
CA PRO A 270 23.97 -5.86 -9.52
C PRO A 270 23.60 -4.53 -10.20
N ASP A 271 22.31 -4.29 -10.43
CA ASP A 271 21.82 -3.02 -11.00
C ASP A 271 22.03 -1.84 -10.05
N VAL A 272 21.78 -2.02 -8.74
CA VAL A 272 22.04 -1.00 -7.72
C VAL A 272 23.54 -0.75 -7.57
N ALA A 273 24.37 -1.81 -7.58
CA ALA A 273 25.82 -1.67 -7.55
C ALA A 273 26.34 -0.89 -8.77
N ASN A 274 25.84 -1.20 -9.97
CA ASN A 274 26.16 -0.47 -11.19
C ASN A 274 25.70 0.99 -11.14
N ALA A 275 24.50 1.26 -10.60
CA ALA A 275 23.99 2.61 -10.42
C ALA A 275 24.83 3.42 -9.42
N LEU A 276 25.23 2.82 -8.30
CA LEU A 276 26.14 3.42 -7.31
C LEU A 276 27.52 3.67 -7.93
N GLY A 277 28.04 2.75 -8.75
CA GLY A 277 29.27 2.94 -9.51
C GLY A 277 29.21 4.19 -10.39
N ARG A 278 28.16 4.31 -11.21
CA ARG A 278 27.92 5.49 -12.06
C ARG A 278 27.76 6.78 -11.25
N TYR A 279 27.12 6.70 -10.08
CA TYR A 279 26.98 7.85 -9.19
C TYR A 279 28.33 8.30 -8.61
N MET A 280 29.21 7.36 -8.23
CA MET A 280 30.57 7.66 -7.79
C MET A 280 31.41 8.31 -8.89
N GLU A 281 31.30 7.83 -10.13
CA GLU A 281 31.93 8.45 -11.30
C GLU A 281 31.43 9.89 -11.50
N ASN A 282 30.12 10.10 -11.47
CA ASN A 282 29.54 11.43 -11.57
C ASN A 282 29.99 12.38 -10.45
N LEU A 283 30.14 11.88 -9.22
CA LEU A 283 30.66 12.67 -8.10
C LEU A 283 32.15 13.01 -8.29
N ARG A 284 32.94 12.09 -8.86
CA ARG A 284 34.35 12.33 -9.18
C ARG A 284 34.48 13.40 -10.26
N ASP A 285 33.72 13.28 -11.33
CA ASP A 285 33.66 14.27 -12.41
C ASP A 285 33.18 15.63 -11.87
N GLY A 286 32.17 15.63 -11.01
CA GLY A 286 31.69 16.84 -10.35
C GLY A 286 32.77 17.52 -9.51
N ARG A 287 33.59 16.73 -8.79
CA ARG A 287 34.73 17.23 -8.02
C ARG A 287 35.82 17.82 -8.93
N GLU A 288 36.11 17.18 -10.06
CA GLU A 288 37.08 17.69 -11.04
C GLU A 288 36.59 18.99 -11.66
N ARG A 289 35.33 19.07 -12.09
CA ARG A 289 34.71 20.32 -12.57
C ARG A 289 34.79 21.44 -11.53
N LEU A 290 34.56 21.14 -10.25
CA LEU A 290 34.70 22.13 -9.18
C LEU A 290 36.14 22.59 -8.99
N LYS A 291 37.13 21.69 -9.09
CA LYS A 291 38.55 22.05 -9.06
C LYS A 291 38.90 22.97 -10.24
N ASP A 292 38.39 22.68 -11.42
CA ASP A 292 38.65 23.51 -12.60
C ASP A 292 37.97 24.87 -12.52
N ARG A 293 36.73 24.93 -12.00
CA ARG A 293 36.05 26.20 -11.68
C ARG A 293 36.82 27.00 -10.62
N LYS A 294 37.36 26.34 -9.59
CA LYS A 294 38.20 26.97 -8.58
C LYS A 294 39.46 27.55 -9.21
N ARG A 295 40.20 26.78 -10.02
CA ARG A 295 41.38 27.26 -10.75
C ARG A 295 41.05 28.41 -11.70
N GLY A 296 39.90 28.35 -12.37
CA GLY A 296 39.41 29.43 -13.22
C GLY A 296 39.14 30.72 -12.44
N ALA A 297 38.43 30.61 -11.31
CA ALA A 297 38.20 31.73 -10.41
C ALA A 297 39.50 32.29 -9.83
N GLU A 298 40.43 31.43 -9.42
CA GLU A 298 41.77 31.83 -8.99
C GLU A 298 42.48 32.61 -10.10
N ARG A 299 42.51 32.13 -11.36
CA ARG A 299 43.11 32.89 -12.46
C ARG A 299 42.48 34.28 -12.65
N VAL A 300 41.16 34.40 -12.49
CA VAL A 300 40.48 35.71 -12.55
C VAL A 300 40.92 36.60 -11.38
N LEU A 301 40.94 36.08 -10.15
CA LEU A 301 41.46 36.78 -8.96
C LEU A 301 42.93 37.20 -9.12
N TRP A 302 43.75 36.35 -9.74
CA TRP A 302 45.13 36.64 -10.11
C TRP A 302 45.22 37.81 -11.09
N GLY A 303 44.29 37.92 -12.06
CA GLY A 303 44.17 39.07 -12.97
C GLY A 303 43.88 40.39 -12.24
N TYR A 304 43.18 40.34 -11.10
CA TYR A 304 42.97 41.49 -10.21
C TYR A 304 44.14 41.73 -9.22
N GLY A 305 45.23 40.96 -9.31
CA GLY A 305 46.39 41.07 -8.42
C GLY A 305 46.14 40.55 -6.99
N ILE A 306 45.07 39.78 -6.77
CA ILE A 306 44.73 39.17 -5.47
C ILE A 306 45.36 37.77 -5.44
N GLY A 307 46.34 37.55 -4.55
CA GLY A 307 46.97 36.23 -4.34
C GLY A 307 48.46 36.13 -4.70
N ARG A 308 49.07 37.19 -5.26
CA ARG A 308 50.53 37.30 -5.40
C ARG A 308 51.19 37.75 -4.09
N ARG A 309 52.42 37.29 -3.84
CA ARG A 309 53.25 37.74 -2.71
C ARG A 309 53.38 39.27 -2.79
N GLN A 310 53.22 39.96 -1.65
CA GLN A 310 53.04 41.42 -1.56
C GLN A 310 54.09 42.25 -2.31
N GLU A 311 55.31 41.72 -2.49
CA GLU A 311 56.44 42.44 -3.08
C GLU A 311 56.37 42.61 -4.62
N GLU A 312 55.75 41.67 -5.36
CA GLU A 312 55.60 41.77 -6.82
C GLU A 312 54.16 42.08 -7.27
N GLY A 313 53.16 41.61 -6.52
CA GLY A 313 51.74 41.78 -6.87
C GLY A 313 51.16 43.16 -6.59
N GLY A 314 51.81 43.94 -5.72
CA GLY A 314 51.29 45.22 -5.23
C GLY A 314 51.14 46.27 -6.32
N ARG A 315 52.11 46.39 -7.24
CA ARG A 315 52.13 47.43 -8.28
C ARG A 315 51.08 47.21 -9.37
N GLU A 316 50.88 45.98 -9.81
CA GLU A 316 49.84 45.65 -10.80
C GLU A 316 48.44 45.76 -10.20
N LYS A 317 48.25 45.28 -8.96
CA LYS A 317 47.01 45.48 -8.22
C LYS A 317 46.70 46.96 -8.05
N GLU A 318 47.68 47.78 -7.68
CA GLU A 318 47.50 49.23 -7.54
C GLU A 318 47.14 49.90 -8.87
N ARG A 319 47.76 49.50 -9.99
CA ARG A 319 47.41 50.00 -11.33
C ARG A 319 45.97 49.66 -11.71
N VAL A 320 45.59 48.39 -11.58
CA VAL A 320 44.22 47.94 -11.89
C VAL A 320 43.20 48.62 -10.97
N MET A 321 43.51 48.76 -9.67
CA MET A 321 42.63 49.47 -8.72
C MET A 321 42.56 50.97 -9.00
N ARG A 322 43.62 51.59 -9.51
CA ARG A 322 43.65 53.00 -9.91
C ARG A 322 42.86 53.23 -11.20
N GLU A 323 42.93 52.31 -12.17
CA GLU A 323 42.08 52.33 -13.36
C GLU A 323 40.61 52.17 -12.98
N ILE A 324 40.28 51.22 -12.09
CA ILE A 324 38.91 51.05 -11.57
C ILE A 324 38.44 52.32 -10.85
N ALA A 325 39.28 52.93 -9.99
CA ALA A 325 38.93 54.17 -9.29
C ALA A 325 38.76 55.36 -10.25
N ARG A 326 39.57 55.41 -11.32
CA ARG A 326 39.43 56.43 -12.37
C ARG A 326 38.10 56.27 -13.12
N VAL A 327 37.79 55.06 -13.59
CA VAL A 327 36.52 54.76 -14.27
C VAL A 327 35.34 55.03 -13.34
N TYR A 328 35.43 54.68 -12.05
CA TYR A 328 34.39 54.99 -11.07
C TYR A 328 34.21 56.50 -10.84
N GLY A 329 35.31 57.27 -10.85
CA GLY A 329 35.27 58.73 -10.76
C GLY A 329 34.67 59.38 -12.01
N GLU A 330 34.96 58.86 -13.20
CA GLU A 330 34.32 59.27 -14.45
C GLU A 330 32.81 58.97 -14.40
N LEU A 331 32.43 57.78 -13.95
CA LEU A 331 31.03 57.38 -13.79
C LEU A 331 30.28 58.23 -12.74
N LEU A 332 30.93 58.61 -11.64
CA LEU A 332 30.37 59.54 -10.66
C LEU A 332 30.12 60.92 -11.25
N LYS A 333 31.04 61.42 -12.10
CA LYS A 333 30.83 62.70 -12.81
C LYS A 333 29.67 62.61 -13.78
N GLU A 334 29.56 61.52 -14.54
CA GLU A 334 28.41 61.28 -15.41
C GLU A 334 27.10 61.22 -14.62
N VAL A 335 27.10 60.60 -13.43
CA VAL A 335 25.92 60.57 -12.54
C VAL A 335 25.60 61.95 -11.96
N GLU A 336 26.61 62.76 -11.61
CA GLU A 336 26.41 64.13 -11.14
C GLU A 336 25.96 65.07 -12.26
N GLU A 337 26.44 64.88 -13.49
CA GLU A 337 25.95 65.58 -14.68
C GLU A 337 24.51 65.21 -14.97
N ALA A 338 24.19 63.91 -15.02
CA ALA A 338 22.81 63.44 -15.12
C ALA A 338 21.94 63.99 -13.97
N GLY A 339 22.47 64.06 -12.74
CA GLY A 339 21.77 64.62 -11.58
C GLY A 339 21.57 66.15 -11.68
N ARG A 340 22.54 66.88 -12.23
CA ARG A 340 22.44 68.32 -12.51
C ARG A 340 21.44 68.60 -13.63
N ASP A 341 21.41 67.76 -14.65
CA ASP A 341 20.43 67.83 -15.74
C ASP A 341 19.02 67.53 -15.23
N VAL A 342 18.86 66.54 -14.35
CA VAL A 342 17.60 66.28 -13.64
C VAL A 342 17.20 67.47 -12.75
N LYS A 343 18.14 68.12 -12.06
CA LYS A 343 17.85 69.33 -11.26
C LYS A 343 17.49 70.53 -12.14
N ARG A 344 18.12 70.70 -13.30
CA ARG A 344 17.79 71.72 -14.30
C ARG A 344 16.37 71.52 -14.84
N LEU A 345 16.01 70.27 -15.14
CA LEU A 345 14.66 69.89 -15.53
C LEU A 345 13.64 70.11 -14.40
N LYS A 346 14.08 70.10 -13.12
CA LYS A 346 13.23 70.32 -11.94
C LYS A 346 13.12 71.79 -11.51
N GLY A 347 14.10 72.64 -11.81
CA GLY A 347 14.13 74.08 -11.48
C GLY A 347 13.60 75.01 -12.58
N GLY A 348 13.25 74.47 -13.74
CA GLY A 348 12.48 75.17 -14.78
C GLY A 348 10.99 75.20 -14.48
N ARG A 349 10.60 75.83 -13.38
CA ARG A 349 9.22 76.24 -13.08
C ARG A 349 9.20 77.64 -12.47
#